data_AF-A0A321LWC5-F1
#
_entry.id   AF-A0A321LWC5-F1
#
_cell.length_a   1.000
_cell.length_b   1.000
_cell.length_c   1.000
_cell.angle_alpha   90.00
_cell.angle_beta   90.00
_cell.angle_gamma   90.00
#
_symmetry.space_group_name_H-M   'P 1'
#
loop_
_entity.id
_entity.type
_entity.pdbx_description
1 polymer ?
#
loop_
_entity_poly.entity_id
_entity_poly.type
_entity_poly.pdbx_seq_one_letter_code
_entity_poly.pdbx_strand_id
1 'polypeptide(L)'
;MSLYELSRACYELRELEKREHFRTSPAAYAAQYSLTDKEREMLLNQDWRALAEAGVSIYVLTKLGAASGVEFVELEAAMRGMNKEQFLQFLKEQAEENKRFIAGAE
;
A
#
# COMPACT_ATOMS: atom_id res chain seq x y z
N MET A 1 6.60 -16.00 -9.96
CA MET A 1 5.50 -15.18 -9.43
C MET A 1 5.37 -13.99 -10.37
N SER A 2 4.25 -13.86 -11.09
CA SER A 2 4.06 -12.78 -12.07
C SER A 2 3.42 -11.60 -11.35
N LEU A 3 4.18 -10.53 -11.13
CA LEU A 3 3.73 -9.27 -10.52
C LEU A 3 2.47 -8.67 -11.19
N TYR A 4 2.20 -9.06 -12.43
CA TYR A 4 1.13 -8.53 -13.24
C TYR A 4 -0.27 -8.71 -12.63
N GLU A 5 -0.64 -9.92 -12.19
CA GLU A 5 -2.01 -10.18 -11.71
C GLU A 5 -2.30 -9.46 -10.39
N LEU A 6 -1.34 -9.46 -9.46
CA LEU A 6 -1.44 -8.73 -8.20
C LEU A 6 -1.52 -7.22 -8.43
N SER A 7 -0.66 -6.68 -9.30
CA SER A 7 -0.69 -5.25 -9.66
C SER A 7 -2.00 -4.88 -10.37
N ARG A 8 -2.53 -5.75 -11.24
CA ARG A 8 -3.80 -5.53 -11.93
C ARG A 8 -4.95 -5.50 -10.92
N ALA A 9 -5.00 -6.45 -9.99
CA ALA A 9 -6.00 -6.49 -8.92
C ALA A 9 -6.01 -5.17 -8.13
N CYS A 10 -4.86 -4.68 -7.69
CA CYS A 10 -4.80 -3.39 -6.99
C CYS A 10 -5.16 -2.20 -7.90
N TYR A 11 -4.70 -2.19 -9.15
CA TYR A 11 -4.89 -1.06 -10.07
C TYR A 11 -6.35 -0.86 -10.51
N GLU A 12 -7.11 -1.96 -10.64
CA GLU A 12 -8.50 -1.92 -11.07
C GLU A 12 -9.47 -1.35 -10.02
N LEU A 13 -9.05 -1.21 -8.77
CA LEU A 13 -9.78 -0.52 -7.70
C LEU A 13 -9.93 1.01 -7.92
N ARG A 14 -9.35 1.53 -9.00
CA ARG A 14 -9.68 2.88 -9.51
C ARG A 14 -11.14 2.97 -9.98
N GLU A 15 -11.70 1.87 -10.50
CA GLU A 15 -13.08 1.81 -10.97
C GLU A 15 -14.04 1.70 -9.77
N LEU A 16 -15.10 2.50 -9.77
CA LEU A 16 -16.03 2.58 -8.64
C LEU A 16 -16.68 1.23 -8.33
N GLU A 17 -17.19 0.54 -9.35
CA GLU A 17 -17.86 -0.77 -9.20
C GLU A 17 -16.93 -1.82 -8.58
N LYS A 18 -15.66 -1.82 -9.00
CA LYS A 18 -14.65 -2.74 -8.48
C LYS A 18 -14.28 -2.42 -7.04
N ARG A 19 -14.23 -1.13 -6.69
CA ARG A 19 -14.03 -0.67 -5.32
C ARG A 19 -15.17 -1.13 -4.41
N GLU A 20 -16.42 -0.95 -4.83
CA GLU A 20 -17.58 -1.42 -4.06
C GLU A 20 -17.61 -2.95 -3.95
N HIS A 21 -17.26 -3.66 -5.01
CA HIS A 21 -17.14 -5.12 -4.96
C HIS A 21 -16.06 -5.57 -3.97
N PHE A 22 -14.89 -4.93 -3.98
CA PHE A 22 -13.85 -5.23 -3.01
C PHE A 22 -14.30 -4.96 -1.57
N ARG A 23 -15.00 -3.86 -1.30
CA ARG A 23 -15.53 -3.54 0.04
C ARG A 23 -16.56 -4.54 0.54
N THR A 24 -17.44 -4.99 -0.35
CA THR A 24 -18.57 -5.87 0.01
C THR A 24 -18.18 -7.35 0.04
N SER A 25 -17.24 -7.77 -0.79
CA SER A 25 -16.81 -9.16 -0.91
C SER A 25 -15.35 -9.28 -1.37
N PRO A 26 -14.36 -8.96 -0.51
CA PRO A 26 -12.95 -8.96 -0.88
C PRO A 26 -12.45 -10.30 -1.46
N ALA A 27 -12.89 -11.42 -0.88
CA ALA A 27 -12.50 -12.76 -1.35
C ALA A 27 -13.05 -13.08 -2.75
N ALA A 28 -14.30 -12.68 -3.04
CA ALA A 28 -14.91 -12.85 -4.35
C ALA A 28 -14.28 -11.91 -5.39
N TYR A 29 -13.89 -10.71 -4.98
CA TYR A 29 -13.08 -9.81 -5.79
C TYR A 29 -11.75 -10.45 -6.17
N ALA A 30 -10.99 -10.93 -5.19
CA ALA A 30 -9.68 -11.56 -5.40
C ALA A 30 -9.76 -12.81 -6.30
N ALA A 31 -10.87 -13.56 -6.24
CA ALA A 31 -11.09 -14.75 -7.06
C ALA A 31 -11.21 -14.48 -8.57
N GLN A 32 -11.41 -13.23 -9.00
CA GLN A 32 -11.43 -12.84 -10.42
C GLN A 32 -10.03 -12.75 -11.05
N TYR A 33 -8.99 -12.81 -10.23
CA TYR A 33 -7.59 -12.65 -10.64
C TYR A 33 -6.85 -13.96 -10.46
N SER A 34 -5.87 -14.22 -11.32
CA SER A 34 -5.04 -15.44 -11.25
C SER A 34 -3.92 -15.27 -10.22
N LEU A 35 -4.30 -15.00 -8.98
CA LEU A 35 -3.38 -14.82 -7.84
C LEU A 35 -2.99 -16.18 -7.26
N THR A 36 -1.72 -16.31 -6.91
CA THR A 36 -1.27 -17.37 -5.99
C THR A 36 -1.89 -17.18 -4.61
N ASP A 37 -1.89 -18.22 -3.78
CA ASP A 37 -2.42 -18.14 -2.41
C ASP A 37 -1.73 -17.05 -1.60
N LYS A 38 -0.41 -16.90 -1.77
CA LYS A 38 0.38 -15.84 -1.12
C LYS A 38 -0.03 -14.44 -1.56
N GLU A 39 -0.19 -14.20 -2.87
CA GLU A 39 -0.60 -12.89 -3.40
C GLU A 39 -2.04 -12.55 -2.97
N ARG A 40 -2.92 -13.55 -2.92
CA ARG A 40 -4.28 -13.40 -2.41
C ARG A 40 -4.26 -13.01 -0.94
N GLU A 41 -3.45 -13.68 -0.13
CA GLU A 41 -3.29 -13.36 1.29
C GLU A 41 -2.79 -11.91 1.49
N MET A 42 -1.77 -11.50 0.74
CA MET A 42 -1.25 -10.12 0.77
C MET A 42 -2.34 -9.09 0.46
N LEU A 43 -3.16 -9.33 -0.57
CA LEU A 43 -4.25 -8.45 -0.97
C LEU A 43 -5.36 -8.37 0.10
N LEU A 44 -5.80 -9.53 0.61
CA LEU A 44 -6.93 -9.62 1.54
C LEU A 44 -6.58 -9.12 2.95
N ASN A 45 -5.37 -9.43 3.42
CA ASN A 45 -4.87 -8.95 4.71
C ASN A 45 -4.31 -7.53 4.62
N GLN A 46 -4.23 -6.98 3.41
CA GLN A 46 -3.65 -5.66 3.13
C GLN A 46 -2.25 -5.53 3.74
N ASP A 47 -1.43 -6.56 3.54
CA ASP A 47 -0.04 -6.57 4.01
C ASP A 47 0.77 -5.62 3.13
N TRP A 48 0.75 -4.34 3.49
CA TRP A 48 1.36 -3.24 2.73
C TRP A 48 2.84 -3.46 2.49
N ARG A 49 3.52 -4.05 3.47
CA ARG A 49 4.94 -4.36 3.38
C ARG A 49 5.18 -5.49 2.38
N ALA A 50 4.45 -6.60 2.51
CA ALA A 50 4.59 -7.71 1.59
C ALA A 50 4.20 -7.34 0.15
N LEU A 51 3.19 -6.49 -0.03
CA LEU A 51 2.79 -5.94 -1.34
C LEU A 51 3.90 -5.07 -1.96
N ALA A 52 4.56 -4.21 -1.17
CA ALA A 52 5.68 -3.41 -1.63
C ALA A 52 6.91 -4.29 -1.96
N GLU A 53 7.24 -5.25 -1.08
CA GLU A 53 8.34 -6.22 -1.30
C GLU A 53 8.10 -7.12 -2.51
N ALA A 54 6.83 -7.42 -2.83
CA ALA A 54 6.45 -8.13 -4.05
C ALA A 54 6.67 -7.29 -5.33
N GLY A 55 6.91 -5.98 -5.21
CA GLY A 55 7.19 -5.07 -6.32
C GLY A 55 5.99 -4.25 -6.80
N VAL A 56 4.87 -4.23 -6.06
CA VAL A 56 3.72 -3.41 -6.43
C VAL A 56 4.03 -1.94 -6.18
N SER A 57 3.88 -1.10 -7.20
CA SER A 57 4.14 0.34 -7.09
C SER A 57 3.27 1.00 -6.02
N ILE A 58 3.85 1.92 -5.24
CA ILE A 58 3.13 2.75 -4.27
C ILE A 58 1.91 3.46 -4.91
N TYR A 59 2.04 3.93 -6.15
CA TYR A 59 0.95 4.58 -6.87
C TYR A 59 -0.20 3.63 -7.19
N VAL A 60 0.05 2.34 -7.32
CA VAL A 60 -0.98 1.30 -7.47
C VAL A 60 -1.60 0.97 -6.11
N LEU A 61 -0.78 0.84 -5.07
CA LEU A 61 -1.24 0.55 -3.70
C LEU A 61 -2.14 1.62 -3.12
N THR A 62 -2.00 2.89 -3.53
CA THR A 62 -2.95 3.95 -3.13
C THR A 62 -4.39 3.66 -3.53
N LYS A 63 -4.65 2.87 -4.59
CA LYS A 63 -6.03 2.48 -4.97
C LYS A 63 -6.61 1.45 -4.01
N LEU A 64 -5.78 0.50 -3.56
CA LEU A 64 -6.15 -0.43 -2.49
C LEU A 64 -6.38 0.32 -1.17
N GLY A 65 -5.48 1.24 -0.81
CA GLY A 65 -5.67 2.11 0.36
C GLY A 65 -7.00 2.87 0.33
N ALA A 66 -7.32 3.52 -0.78
CA ALA A 66 -8.58 4.23 -0.97
C ALA A 66 -9.82 3.30 -0.96
N ALA A 67 -9.69 2.09 -1.51
CA ALA A 67 -10.76 1.09 -1.45
C ALA A 67 -11.04 0.66 0.00
N SER A 68 -10.01 0.57 0.83
CA SER A 68 -10.10 0.12 2.21
C SER A 68 -10.25 1.23 3.26
N GLY A 69 -10.30 2.50 2.83
CA GLY A 69 -10.41 3.64 3.75
C GLY A 69 -9.15 3.90 4.59
N VAL A 70 -7.99 3.48 4.10
CA VAL A 70 -6.69 3.68 4.78
C VAL A 70 -6.03 4.95 4.25
N GLU A 71 -5.57 5.82 5.15
CA GLU A 71 -4.86 7.04 4.76
C GLU A 71 -3.47 6.73 4.20
N PHE A 72 -2.97 7.59 3.32
CA PHE A 72 -1.65 7.41 2.70
C PHE A 72 -0.51 7.31 3.73
N VAL A 73 -0.56 8.13 4.79
CA VAL A 73 0.42 8.13 5.88
C VAL A 73 0.42 6.81 6.65
N GLU A 74 -0.75 6.19 6.85
CA GLU A 74 -0.86 4.90 7.55
C GLU A 74 -0.28 3.77 6.71
N LEU A 75 -0.47 3.83 5.39
CA LEU A 75 0.11 2.88 4.45
C LEU A 75 1.65 2.97 4.45
N GLU A 76 2.22 4.18 4.37
CA GLU A 76 3.68 4.36 4.44
C GLU A 76 4.27 3.98 5.81
N ALA A 77 3.54 4.26 6.90
CA ALA A 77 3.92 3.85 8.24
C ALA A 77 3.98 2.31 8.34
N ALA A 78 2.95 1.62 7.86
CA ALA A 78 2.86 0.17 7.89
C ALA A 78 3.99 -0.51 7.08
N MET A 79 4.35 0.04 5.92
CA MET A 79 5.50 -0.46 5.12
C MET A 79 6.83 -0.39 5.88
N ARG A 80 6.96 0.55 6.82
CA ARG A 80 8.14 0.75 7.66
C ARG A 80 8.06 0.03 9.01
N GLY A 81 6.96 -0.68 9.29
CA GLY A 81 6.72 -1.29 10.60
C GLY A 81 6.49 -0.26 11.72
N MET A 82 6.04 0.94 11.36
CA MET A 82 5.72 2.03 12.28
C MET A 82 4.20 2.19 12.39
N ASN A 83 3.73 2.71 13.52
CA ASN A 83 2.38 3.27 13.59
C ASN A 83 2.35 4.70 13.01
N LYS A 84 1.15 5.27 12.83
CA LYS A 84 0.95 6.61 12.27
C LYS A 84 1.71 7.71 13.02
N GLU A 85 1.69 7.67 14.35
CA GLU A 85 2.33 8.69 15.20
C GLU A 85 3.86 8.63 15.10
N GLN A 86 4.42 7.42 15.16
CA GLN A 86 5.84 7.17 14.96
C GLN A 86 6.30 7.66 13.59
N PHE A 87 5.51 7.39 12.55
CA PHE A 87 5.87 7.82 11.20
C PHE A 87 5.78 9.34 11.03
N LEU A 88 4.77 10.00 11.61
CA LEU A 88 4.69 11.46 11.60
C LEU A 88 5.85 12.10 12.35
N GLN A 89 6.30 11.50 13.45
CA GLN A 89 7.48 11.96 14.19
C GLN A 89 8.75 11.77 13.36
N PHE A 90 8.91 10.60 12.73
CA PHE A 90 10.00 10.32 11.80
C PHE A 90 10.06 11.35 10.65
N LEU A 91 8.93 11.72 10.05
CA LEU A 91 8.89 12.73 9.00
C LEU A 91 9.38 14.11 9.47
N LYS A 92 9.10 14.50 10.73
CA LYS A 92 9.61 15.74 11.31
C LYS A 92 11.13 15.68 11.50
N GLU A 93 11.64 14.57 12.01
CA GLU A 93 13.08 14.35 12.19
C GLU A 93 13.82 14.38 10.85
N GLN A 94 13.30 13.66 9.85
CA GLN A 94 13.82 13.69 8.48
C GLN A 94 13.80 15.10 7.87
N ALA A 95 12.76 15.89 8.14
CA ALA A 95 12.69 17.27 7.65
C ALA A 95 13.80 18.14 8.25
N GLU A 96 14.13 17.97 9.52
CA GLU A 96 15.24 18.68 10.17
C GLU A 96 16.61 18.20 9.67
N GLU A 97 16.79 16.90 9.49
CA GLU A 97 18.01 16.34 8.88
C GLU A 97 18.23 16.87 7.46
N ASN A 98 17.18 16.89 6.63
CA ASN A 98 17.24 17.42 5.27
C ASN A 98 17.63 18.91 5.26
N LYS A 99 17.13 19.71 6.21
CA LYS A 99 17.54 21.13 6.35
C LYS A 99 19.02 21.27 6.69
N ARG A 100 19.55 20.44 7.59
CA ARG A 100 20.99 20.43 7.95
C ARG A 100 21.85 20.06 6.75
N PHE A 101 21.46 19.01 6.03
CA PHE A 101 22.13 18.57 4.81
C PHE A 101 22.18 19.69 3.75
N ILE A 102 21.05 20.36 3.49
CA ILE A 102 20.98 21.48 2.54
C ILE A 102 21.84 22.68 3.01
N ALA A 103 21.91 22.92 4.32
CA ALA A 103 22.72 23.97 4.90
C ALA A 103 24.24 23.68 4.90
N GLY A 104 24.66 22.49 4.44
CA GLY A 104 26.07 22.08 4.42
C GLY A 104 26.64 21.82 5.81
N ALA A 105 25.80 21.55 6.81
CA ALA A 105 26.23 21.14 8.13
C ALA A 105 26.52 19.63 8.11
N GLU A 106 27.78 19.26 8.38
CA GLU A 106 28.26 17.88 8.54
C GLU A 106 27.55 17.13 9.69
#